data_AF-A0AA42Z8H7-F1
#
_entry.id   AF-A0AA42Z8H7-F1
#
_cell.length_a   1.000
_cell.length_b   1.000
_cell.length_c   1.000
_cell.angle_alpha   90.00
_cell.angle_beta   90.00
_cell.angle_gamma   90.00
#
_symmetry.space_group_name_H-M   'P 1'
#
loop_
_entity.id
_entity.type
_entity.pdbx_description
1 polymer ?
#
loop_
_entity_poly.entity_id
_entity_poly.type
_entity_poly.pdbx_seq_one_letter_code
_entity_poly.pdbx_strand_id
1 'polypeptide(L)'
;GIETQEITKDTLMALEVYTIDSFTTYPSAYEGHYPHYNTQVVQRLNPIEIKAGDHFIPTNQVGIRYLLETLEPAANDSFFNWNFFDVILQQKEGFSPYVFEDLAYEFLQANDSIAKTFEQKKEEDEEFRNNAYTQLNWIYKQTVHYEKAHRRYPIFRVPRSE
;
A
#
# COMPACT_ATOMS: atom_id res chain seq x y z
N GLY A 1 -12.55 -2.48 27.23
CA GLY A 1 -12.13 -1.71 26.04
C GLY A 1 -11.22 -2.58 25.21
N ILE A 2 -10.61 -2.03 24.15
CA ILE A 2 -9.53 -2.73 23.44
C ILE A 2 -8.27 -2.68 24.30
N GLU A 3 -7.67 -3.85 24.53
CA GLU A 3 -6.39 -3.99 25.20
C GLU A 3 -5.26 -3.62 24.22
N THR A 4 -4.33 -2.79 24.67
CA THR A 4 -3.19 -2.32 23.88
C THR A 4 -1.92 -2.33 24.74
N GLN A 5 -0.77 -2.43 24.10
CA GLN A 5 0.55 -2.39 24.71
C GLN A 5 1.40 -1.38 23.97
N GLU A 6 1.90 -0.37 24.68
CA GLU A 6 2.80 0.62 24.09
C GLU A 6 4.18 0.01 23.84
N ILE A 7 4.72 0.24 22.66
CA ILE A 7 6.10 -0.08 22.31
C ILE A 7 7.01 0.98 22.93
N THR A 8 7.92 0.57 23.81
CA THR A 8 8.73 1.50 24.61
C THR A 8 10.09 1.84 23.98
N LYS A 9 10.45 1.18 22.87
CA LYS A 9 11.72 1.38 22.17
C LYS A 9 11.56 1.16 20.67
N ASP A 10 12.28 1.94 19.89
CA ASP A 10 12.40 1.74 18.45
C ASP A 10 12.87 0.31 18.16
N THR A 11 12.14 -0.40 17.31
CA THR A 11 12.38 -1.81 17.00
C THR A 11 12.12 -2.08 15.52
N LEU A 12 13.00 -2.84 14.88
CA LEU A 12 12.78 -3.33 13.52
C LEU A 12 12.06 -4.69 13.59
N MET A 13 10.88 -4.81 12.99
CA MET A 13 10.09 -6.03 12.99
C MET A 13 9.72 -6.46 11.57
N ALA A 14 9.75 -7.76 11.27
CA ALA A 14 9.15 -8.29 10.05
C ALA A 14 7.63 -8.36 10.23
N LEU A 15 6.90 -7.49 9.54
CA LEU A 15 5.44 -7.35 9.65
C LEU A 15 4.79 -7.55 8.29
N GLU A 16 3.57 -8.06 8.32
CA GLU A 16 2.73 -8.11 7.14
C GLU A 16 2.13 -6.72 6.91
N VAL A 17 2.36 -6.20 5.71
CA VAL A 17 1.99 -4.87 5.29
C VAL A 17 1.01 -4.98 4.13
N TYR A 18 -0.12 -4.29 4.27
CA TYR A 18 -1.07 -4.12 3.18
C TYR A 18 -0.74 -2.89 2.35
N THR A 19 -0.78 -3.05 1.04
CA THR A 19 -0.84 -1.95 0.07
C THR A 19 -2.19 -2.01 -0.62
N ILE A 20 -2.92 -0.89 -0.64
CA ILE A 20 -4.21 -0.80 -1.34
C ILE A 20 -3.95 -0.92 -2.85
N ASP A 21 -4.47 -1.96 -3.46
CA ASP A 21 -4.30 -2.24 -4.89
C ASP A 21 -5.35 -1.49 -5.72
N SER A 22 -6.62 -1.74 -5.40
CA SER A 22 -7.78 -1.11 -6.04
C SER A 22 -8.92 -0.92 -5.06
N PHE A 23 -9.77 0.06 -5.31
CA PHE A 23 -11.03 0.31 -4.61
C PHE A 23 -11.90 1.21 -5.48
N THR A 24 -13.18 1.29 -5.18
CA THR A 24 -14.11 2.26 -5.78
C THR A 24 -14.69 3.14 -4.70
N THR A 25 -14.90 4.43 -4.99
CA THR A 25 -15.48 5.39 -4.04
C THR A 25 -16.91 5.73 -4.46
N TYR A 26 -17.83 5.81 -3.50
CA TYR A 26 -19.17 6.31 -3.78
C TYR A 26 -19.12 7.77 -4.28
N PRO A 27 -19.92 8.15 -5.29
CA PRO A 27 -19.91 9.51 -5.82
C PRO A 27 -20.63 10.54 -4.94
N SER A 28 -21.39 10.08 -3.94
CA SER A 28 -22.20 10.90 -3.04
C SER A 28 -21.87 10.60 -1.60
N ALA A 29 -22.00 11.61 -0.74
CA ALA A 29 -21.77 11.45 0.69
C ALA A 29 -22.81 10.52 1.34
N TYR A 30 -22.37 9.69 2.28
CA TYR A 30 -23.19 8.86 3.15
C TYR A 30 -22.75 9.12 4.60
N GLU A 31 -23.67 9.58 5.45
CA GLU A 31 -23.37 9.95 6.85
C GLU A 31 -22.20 10.94 7.03
N GLY A 32 -21.92 11.78 6.02
CA GLY A 32 -20.81 12.73 6.03
C GLY A 32 -19.48 12.18 5.49
N HIS A 33 -19.48 10.93 5.03
CA HIS A 33 -18.33 10.21 4.50
C HIS A 33 -18.46 9.93 3.00
N TYR A 34 -17.36 9.60 2.34
CA TYR A 34 -17.33 9.13 0.95
C TYR A 34 -16.76 7.71 0.90
N PRO A 35 -17.59 6.68 1.19
CA PRO A 35 -17.03 5.37 1.48
C PRO A 35 -16.35 4.73 0.26
N HIS A 36 -15.33 3.93 0.54
CA HIS A 36 -14.72 3.03 -0.43
C HIS A 36 -15.36 1.63 -0.35
N TYR A 37 -15.36 0.91 -1.46
CA TYR A 37 -15.85 -0.45 -1.56
C TYR A 37 -15.07 -1.23 -2.63
N ASN A 38 -15.27 -2.55 -2.70
CA ASN A 38 -14.50 -3.46 -3.55
C ASN A 38 -12.98 -3.35 -3.33
N THR A 39 -12.57 -3.02 -2.11
CA THR A 39 -11.17 -2.81 -1.75
C THR A 39 -10.39 -4.11 -1.86
N GLN A 40 -9.34 -4.09 -2.68
CA GLN A 40 -8.36 -5.15 -2.84
C GLN A 40 -7.02 -4.69 -2.29
N VAL A 41 -6.29 -5.62 -1.66
CA VAL A 41 -4.98 -5.33 -1.07
C VAL A 41 -3.95 -6.36 -1.51
N VAL A 42 -2.71 -5.89 -1.66
CA VAL A 42 -1.54 -6.75 -1.77
C VAL A 42 -0.89 -6.83 -0.40
N GLN A 43 -0.70 -8.06 0.10
CA GLN A 43 0.00 -8.32 1.35
C GLN A 43 1.46 -8.73 1.07
N ARG A 44 2.41 -8.15 1.82
CA ARG A 44 3.82 -8.52 1.78
C ARG A 44 4.43 -8.51 3.19
N LEU A 45 5.39 -9.39 3.44
CA LEU A 45 6.18 -9.39 4.67
C LEU A 45 7.38 -8.45 4.49
N ASN A 46 7.44 -7.38 5.28
CA ASN A 46 8.45 -6.35 5.15
C ASN A 46 9.10 -6.03 6.51
N PRO A 47 10.40 -5.70 6.55
CA PRO A 47 11.00 -5.10 7.74
C PRO A 47 10.45 -3.68 7.91
N ILE A 48 9.75 -3.44 9.02
CA ILE A 48 9.16 -2.15 9.38
C ILE A 48 9.79 -1.68 10.67
N GLU A 49 10.24 -0.44 10.66
CA GLU A 49 10.71 0.25 11.86
C GLU A 49 9.50 0.74 12.64
N ILE A 50 9.28 0.16 13.81
CA ILE A 50 8.26 0.57 14.77
C ILE A 50 8.93 1.50 15.78
N LYS A 51 8.26 2.60 16.10
CA LYS A 51 8.79 3.66 16.96
C LYS A 51 8.30 3.52 18.39
N ALA A 52 9.08 4.03 19.34
CA ALA A 52 8.58 4.20 20.70
C ALA A 52 7.31 5.08 20.69
N GLY A 53 6.26 4.63 21.37
CA GLY A 53 4.92 5.24 21.37
C GLY A 53 3.92 4.59 20.42
N ASP A 54 4.37 3.76 19.47
CA ASP A 54 3.46 2.91 18.69
C ASP A 54 2.76 1.89 19.59
N HIS A 55 1.59 1.41 19.18
CA HIS A 55 0.78 0.49 19.99
C HIS A 55 0.68 -0.88 19.33
N PHE A 56 1.03 -1.92 20.09
CA PHE A 56 0.72 -3.31 19.77
C PHE A 56 -0.64 -3.69 20.34
N ILE A 57 -1.49 -4.30 19.52
CA ILE A 57 -2.85 -4.71 19.90
C ILE A 57 -2.93 -6.24 19.82
N PRO A 58 -2.91 -6.96 20.96
CA PRO A 58 -3.03 -8.42 20.95
C PRO A 58 -4.38 -8.85 20.38
N THR A 59 -4.41 -9.86 19.52
CA THR A 59 -5.69 -10.34 18.94
C THR A 59 -6.45 -11.30 19.85
N ASN A 60 -5.81 -11.87 20.86
CA ASN A 60 -6.45 -12.75 21.83
C ASN A 60 -7.17 -11.95 22.94
N GLN A 61 -8.25 -11.27 22.55
CA GLN A 61 -9.08 -10.47 23.46
C GLN A 61 -10.55 -10.49 22.99
N VAL A 62 -11.49 -10.19 23.90
CA VAL A 62 -12.93 -10.16 23.61
C VAL A 62 -13.27 -9.19 22.46
N GLY A 63 -12.51 -8.09 22.33
CA GLY A 63 -12.71 -7.06 21.30
C GLY A 63 -12.22 -7.42 19.89
N ILE A 64 -11.74 -8.65 19.64
CA ILE A 64 -11.12 -9.01 18.34
C ILE A 64 -12.04 -8.78 17.14
N ARG A 65 -13.34 -9.03 17.26
CA ARG A 65 -14.26 -8.79 16.14
C ARG A 65 -14.26 -7.33 15.72
N TYR A 66 -14.30 -6.40 16.69
CA TYR A 66 -14.23 -4.97 16.39
C TYR A 66 -12.93 -4.61 15.65
N LEU A 67 -11.80 -5.16 16.09
CA LEU A 67 -10.50 -4.92 15.44
C LEU A 67 -10.48 -5.42 13.99
N LEU A 68 -10.99 -6.63 13.72
CA LEU A 68 -11.01 -7.15 12.36
C LEU A 68 -11.93 -6.34 11.44
N GLU A 69 -13.13 -5.99 11.91
CA GLU A 69 -14.10 -5.24 11.09
C GLU A 69 -13.61 -3.80 10.80
N THR A 70 -12.92 -3.17 11.75
CA THR A 70 -12.48 -1.76 11.62
C THR A 70 -11.08 -1.61 11.04
N LEU A 71 -10.15 -2.51 11.36
CA LEU A 71 -8.74 -2.34 10.99
C LEU A 71 -8.34 -3.10 9.72
N GLU A 72 -9.05 -4.15 9.30
CA GLU A 72 -8.76 -4.81 8.02
C GLU A 72 -9.28 -3.95 6.86
N PRO A 73 -8.42 -3.40 5.98
CA PRO A 73 -8.84 -2.40 4.98
C PRO A 73 -9.84 -2.93 3.95
N ALA A 74 -9.90 -4.25 3.74
CA ALA A 74 -10.86 -4.88 2.84
C ALA A 74 -12.22 -5.17 3.50
N ALA A 75 -12.37 -5.00 4.82
CA ALA A 75 -13.63 -5.20 5.51
C ALA A 75 -14.62 -4.06 5.20
N ASN A 76 -15.91 -4.39 5.12
CA ASN A 76 -16.97 -3.46 4.69
C ASN A 76 -16.99 -2.18 5.55
N ASP A 77 -16.93 -2.33 6.87
CA ASP A 77 -16.98 -1.22 7.84
C ASP A 77 -15.58 -0.79 8.33
N SER A 78 -14.55 -1.06 7.52
CA SER A 78 -13.19 -0.67 7.87
C SER A 78 -13.02 0.84 7.89
N PHE A 79 -12.08 1.33 8.69
CA PHE A 79 -11.69 2.74 8.68
C PHE A 79 -11.21 3.19 7.29
N PHE A 80 -10.59 2.29 6.52
CA PHE A 80 -10.26 2.59 5.12
C PHE A 80 -11.52 2.81 4.29
N ASN A 81 -12.47 1.88 4.33
CA ASN A 81 -13.72 2.01 3.59
C ASN A 81 -14.58 3.18 4.08
N TRP A 82 -14.42 3.63 5.31
CA TRP A 82 -15.01 4.86 5.84
C TRP A 82 -14.15 6.11 5.60
N ASN A 83 -13.25 6.06 4.61
CA ASN A 83 -12.41 7.16 4.11
C ASN A 83 -11.53 7.87 5.18
N PHE A 84 -11.22 7.18 6.28
CA PHE A 84 -10.41 7.73 7.36
C PHE A 84 -8.92 7.83 7.00
N PHE A 85 -8.46 6.96 6.10
CA PHE A 85 -7.06 6.84 5.71
C PHE A 85 -6.73 7.39 4.32
N ASP A 86 -7.57 8.25 3.75
CA ASP A 86 -7.38 8.82 2.40
C ASP A 86 -6.04 9.52 2.18
N VAL A 87 -5.40 9.96 3.27
CA VAL A 87 -4.05 10.55 3.25
C VAL A 87 -3.02 9.65 2.57
N ILE A 88 -3.20 8.32 2.58
CA ILE A 88 -2.29 7.38 1.92
C ILE A 88 -2.55 7.27 0.41
N LEU A 89 -3.71 7.72 -0.08
CA LEU A 89 -4.12 7.58 -1.48
C LEU A 89 -3.51 8.63 -2.39
N GLN A 90 -3.05 9.74 -1.82
CA GLN A 90 -2.36 10.78 -2.55
C GLN A 90 -0.88 10.47 -2.66
N GLN A 91 -0.41 10.29 -3.90
CA GLN A 91 1.01 10.33 -4.22
C GLN A 91 1.53 11.76 -4.08
N LYS A 92 2.61 11.96 -3.33
CA LYS A 92 3.27 13.24 -3.04
C LYS A 92 4.49 13.46 -3.93
N GLU A 93 5.20 12.39 -4.29
CA GLU A 93 6.42 12.45 -5.08
C GLU A 93 6.18 11.90 -6.48
N GLY A 94 6.84 12.46 -7.49
CA GLY A 94 6.70 12.00 -8.87
C GLY A 94 8.02 12.13 -9.63
N PHE A 95 7.96 11.88 -10.93
CA PHE A 95 9.10 12.03 -11.81
C PHE A 95 8.80 13.01 -12.95
N SER A 96 9.85 13.65 -13.45
CA SER A 96 9.80 14.36 -14.73
C SER A 96 10.17 13.38 -15.84
N PRO A 97 9.33 13.15 -16.86
CA PRO A 97 9.65 12.23 -17.96
C PRO A 97 11.00 12.53 -18.61
N TYR A 98 11.27 13.81 -18.89
CA TYR A 98 12.52 14.26 -19.52
C TYR A 98 13.79 13.92 -18.72
N VAL A 99 13.69 13.88 -17.39
CA VAL A 99 14.84 13.57 -16.53
C VAL A 99 14.94 12.07 -16.26
N PHE A 100 13.79 11.39 -16.23
CA PHE A 100 13.71 10.00 -15.79
C PHE A 100 13.91 8.98 -16.91
N GLU A 101 13.71 9.34 -18.18
CA GLU A 101 13.75 8.41 -19.30
C GLU A 101 15.09 7.64 -19.39
N ASP A 102 16.22 8.34 -19.33
CA ASP A 102 17.55 7.71 -19.36
C ASP A 102 17.75 6.78 -18.15
N LEU A 103 17.34 7.21 -16.96
CA LEU A 103 17.45 6.41 -15.74
C LEU A 103 16.54 5.16 -15.79
N ALA A 104 15.35 5.29 -16.39
CA ALA A 104 14.42 4.19 -16.58
C ALA A 104 15.01 3.12 -17.51
N TYR A 105 15.68 3.55 -18.59
CA TYR A 105 16.38 2.64 -19.49
C TYR A 105 17.52 1.91 -18.77
N GLU A 106 18.41 2.63 -18.08
CA GLU A 106 19.50 2.06 -17.30
C GLU A 106 18.99 1.07 -16.23
N PHE A 107 17.90 1.44 -15.55
CA PHE A 107 17.27 0.60 -14.54
C PHE A 107 16.78 -0.73 -15.12
N LEU A 108 16.13 -0.72 -16.28
CA LEU A 108 15.68 -1.95 -16.93
C LEU A 108 16.86 -2.83 -17.39
N GLN A 109 17.94 -2.23 -17.91
CA GLN A 109 19.15 -2.97 -18.29
C GLN A 109 19.83 -3.63 -17.08
N ALA A 110 19.74 -3.02 -15.90
CA ALA A 110 20.30 -3.56 -14.67
C ALA A 110 19.41 -4.62 -13.99
N ASN A 111 18.15 -4.77 -14.41
CA ASN A 111 17.14 -5.60 -13.72
C ASN A 111 16.37 -6.50 -14.70
N ASP A 112 16.99 -7.58 -15.17
CA ASP A 112 16.44 -8.51 -16.16
C ASP A 112 15.04 -9.04 -15.83
N SER A 113 14.75 -9.36 -14.57
CA SER A 113 13.43 -9.87 -14.19
C SER A 113 12.34 -8.80 -14.36
N ILE A 114 12.65 -7.55 -14.01
CA ILE A 114 11.73 -6.43 -14.13
C ILE A 114 11.54 -6.07 -15.61
N ALA A 115 12.61 -6.09 -16.40
CA ALA A 115 12.55 -5.89 -17.84
C ALA A 115 11.63 -6.91 -18.53
N LYS A 116 11.70 -8.19 -18.15
CA LYS A 116 10.79 -9.23 -18.67
C LYS A 116 9.34 -8.95 -18.32
N THR A 117 9.05 -8.58 -17.06
CA THR A 117 7.68 -8.23 -16.65
C THR A 117 7.17 -6.98 -17.37
N PHE A 118 8.03 -6.00 -17.63
CA PHE A 118 7.69 -4.80 -18.39
C PHE A 118 7.31 -5.12 -19.83
N GLU A 119 8.13 -5.92 -20.53
CA GLU A 119 7.85 -6.31 -21.91
C GLU A 119 6.59 -7.19 -21.99
N GLN A 120 6.42 -8.15 -21.08
CA GLN A 120 5.19 -8.93 -20.98
C GLN A 120 3.96 -8.03 -20.83
N LYS A 121 4.04 -7.02 -19.94
CA LYS A 121 2.94 -6.07 -19.77
C LYS A 121 2.68 -5.25 -21.04
N LYS A 122 3.71 -4.84 -21.78
CA LYS A 122 3.55 -4.15 -23.08
C LYS A 122 2.92 -5.04 -24.15
N GLU A 123 3.14 -6.34 -24.11
CA GLU A 123 2.51 -7.29 -25.04
C GLU A 123 1.02 -7.48 -24.73
N GLU A 124 0.68 -7.61 -23.44
CA GLU A 124 -0.67 -7.94 -22.97
C GLU A 124 -1.63 -6.73 -22.87
N ASP A 125 -1.11 -5.52 -22.67
CA ASP A 125 -1.90 -4.31 -22.38
C ASP A 125 -1.67 -3.23 -23.45
N GLU A 126 -2.64 -3.08 -24.36
CA GLU A 126 -2.56 -2.13 -25.47
C GLU A 126 -2.56 -0.66 -25.01
N GLU A 127 -3.33 -0.32 -23.97
CA GLU A 127 -3.34 1.04 -23.42
C GLU A 127 -1.98 1.38 -22.81
N PHE A 128 -1.36 0.43 -22.12
CA PHE A 128 -0.01 0.57 -21.59
C PHE A 128 1.03 0.72 -22.71
N ARG A 129 0.97 -0.15 -23.73
CA ARG A 129 1.90 -0.13 -24.87
C ARG A 129 1.90 1.21 -25.62
N ASN A 130 0.74 1.84 -25.73
CA ASN A 130 0.56 3.06 -26.52
C ASN A 130 0.73 4.35 -25.69
N ASN A 131 1.10 4.26 -24.41
CA ASN A 131 1.25 5.42 -23.54
C ASN A 131 2.63 5.44 -22.86
N ALA A 132 3.52 6.31 -23.35
CA ALA A 132 4.88 6.43 -22.83
C ALA A 132 4.93 6.87 -21.35
N TYR A 133 4.01 7.73 -20.92
CA TYR A 133 3.98 8.19 -19.53
C TYR A 133 3.59 7.06 -18.58
N THR A 134 2.61 6.22 -18.93
CA THR A 134 2.21 5.09 -18.09
C THR A 134 3.32 4.04 -18.00
N GLN A 135 4.07 3.83 -19.09
CA GLN A 135 5.27 2.99 -19.08
C GLN A 135 6.34 3.52 -18.13
N LEU A 136 6.73 4.79 -18.26
CA LEU A 136 7.71 5.41 -17.36
C LEU A 136 7.23 5.39 -15.90
N ASN A 137 5.95 5.66 -15.65
CA ASN A 137 5.37 5.60 -14.31
C ASN A 137 5.39 4.19 -13.72
N TRP A 138 5.15 3.17 -14.54
CA TRP A 138 5.26 1.78 -14.10
C TRP A 138 6.70 1.45 -13.71
N ILE A 139 7.69 1.87 -14.51
CA ILE A 139 9.12 1.67 -14.20
C ILE A 139 9.48 2.42 -12.92
N TYR A 140 9.08 3.69 -12.79
CA TYR A 140 9.31 4.52 -11.62
C TYR A 140 8.86 3.82 -10.33
N LYS A 141 7.67 3.21 -10.35
CA LYS A 141 7.11 2.43 -9.23
C LYS A 141 7.90 1.19 -8.84
N GLN A 142 8.76 0.67 -9.71
CA GLN A 142 9.67 -0.43 -9.41
C GLN A 142 11.00 0.06 -8.80
N THR A 143 11.31 1.35 -8.91
CA THR A 143 12.57 1.91 -8.42
C THR A 143 12.52 2.27 -6.94
N VAL A 144 13.69 2.50 -6.36
CA VAL A 144 13.84 3.02 -4.99
C VAL A 144 13.32 4.44 -4.81
N HIS A 145 13.08 5.18 -5.90
CA HIS A 145 12.61 6.57 -5.87
C HIS A 145 11.11 6.67 -5.62
N TYR A 146 10.35 5.60 -5.87
CA TYR A 146 8.94 5.60 -5.57
C TYR A 146 8.70 5.62 -4.07
N GLU A 147 7.87 6.55 -3.61
CA GLU A 147 7.61 6.72 -2.19
C GLU A 147 6.93 5.47 -1.61
N LYS A 148 7.52 4.93 -0.54
CA LYS A 148 7.00 3.72 0.11
C LYS A 148 5.67 3.94 0.85
N ALA A 149 5.29 5.20 1.07
CA ALA A 149 4.10 5.56 1.85
C ALA A 149 2.82 5.54 1.00
N HIS A 150 2.92 5.77 -0.32
CA HIS A 150 1.74 5.82 -1.18
C HIS A 150 1.03 4.46 -1.19
N ARG A 151 -0.25 4.49 -0.83
CA ARG A 151 -1.19 3.36 -0.67
C ARG A 151 -0.79 2.32 0.37
N ARG A 152 0.28 2.54 1.14
CA ARG A 152 0.67 1.65 2.23
C ARG A 152 -0.25 1.90 3.42
N TYR A 153 -0.99 0.87 3.80
CA TYR A 153 -1.91 0.96 4.93
C TYR A 153 -1.12 1.13 6.25
N PRO A 154 -1.56 2.03 7.16
CA PRO A 154 -0.76 2.40 8.33
C PRO A 154 -0.86 1.42 9.50
N ILE A 155 -1.64 0.35 9.36
CA ILE A 155 -1.79 -0.70 10.38
C ILE A 155 -1.15 -1.97 9.85
N PHE A 156 -0.21 -2.51 10.61
CA PHE A 156 0.57 -3.69 10.23
C PHE A 156 0.16 -4.90 11.05
N ARG A 157 0.22 -6.09 10.44
CA ARG A 157 -0.11 -7.34 11.13
C ARG A 157 1.18 -8.06 11.53
N VAL A 158 1.22 -8.54 12.77
CA VAL A 158 2.27 -9.47 13.19
C VAL A 158 1.98 -10.81 12.50
N PRO A 159 2.92 -11.35 11.72
CA PRO A 159 2.71 -12.63 11.05
C PRO A 159 2.47 -13.72 12.10
N ARG A 160 1.62 -14.68 11.76
CA ARG A 160 1.40 -15.85 12.61
C ARG A 160 2.69 -16.67 12.61
N SER A 161 3.22 -16.98 13.79
CA SER A 161 4.27 -18.00 13.93
C SER A 161 3.69 -19.35 13.52
N GLU A 162 4.39 -20.09 12.65
CA GLU A 162 4.08 -21.49 12.33
C GLU A 162 4.11 -22.39 13.59
#